data_AF-A0A5D0UZ74-F1
#
_entry.id   AF-A0A5D0UZ74-F1
#
_cell.length_a   1.000
_cell.length_b   1.000
_cell.length_c   1.000
_cell.angle_alpha   90.00
_cell.angle_beta   90.00
_cell.angle_gamma   90.00
#
_symmetry.space_group_name_H-M   'P 1'
#
loop_
_entity.id
_entity.type
_entity.pdbx_description
1 polymer ?
#
loop_
_entity_poly.entity_id
_entity_poly.type
_entity_poly.pdbx_seq_one_letter_code
_entity_poly.pdbx_strand_id
1 'polypeptide(L)'
;MSQENRDRPVELSREDEGYVITARWHNDDGSHEISGPDEVIIRLADGAAPEVRQWGVTSAVLHRMGRQVDDMVAEAHEMPSVGAYQVMVRRYIEGRLAELAKARGTTADGFEIDLLAVFEDLAGRGHADPLGTLATATGRSRADLDHLLGVARQRDDHDGA
;
A
#
# COMPACT_ATOMS: atom_id res chain seq x y z
N MET A 1 -6.78 28.56 -25.90
CA MET A 1 -6.46 27.14 -26.10
C MET A 1 -6.63 26.47 -24.74
N SER A 2 -7.53 25.49 -24.69
CA SER A 2 -8.43 25.18 -23.57
C SER A 2 -7.78 24.64 -22.29
N GLN A 3 -8.31 25.13 -21.18
CA GLN A 3 -8.03 24.78 -19.79
C GLN A 3 -9.11 23.79 -19.30
N GLU A 4 -9.34 22.71 -20.06
CA GLU A 4 -10.58 21.88 -19.96
C GLU A 4 -10.29 20.41 -19.61
N ASN A 5 -9.10 20.08 -19.10
CA ASN A 5 -8.68 18.69 -18.93
C ASN A 5 -8.15 18.33 -17.51
N ARG A 6 -8.35 19.21 -16.51
CA ARG A 6 -7.92 18.93 -15.12
C ARG A 6 -9.03 18.34 -14.22
N ASP A 7 -10.30 18.48 -14.61
CA ASP A 7 -11.44 18.04 -13.79
C ASP A 7 -12.05 16.69 -14.22
N ARG A 8 -11.40 15.94 -15.11
CA ARG A 8 -11.93 14.63 -15.51
C ARG A 8 -11.57 13.59 -14.44
N PRO A 9 -12.57 12.91 -13.85
CA PRO A 9 -12.30 11.81 -12.93
C PRO A 9 -11.51 10.74 -13.67
N VAL A 10 -10.48 10.21 -13.01
CA VAL A 10 -9.75 9.04 -13.51
C VAL A 10 -10.69 7.85 -13.35
N GLU A 11 -10.94 7.12 -14.45
CA GLU A 11 -11.76 5.91 -14.45
C GLU A 11 -10.97 4.77 -15.08
N LEU A 12 -10.86 3.66 -14.35
CA LEU A 12 -10.25 2.43 -14.84
C LEU A 12 -11.28 1.31 -14.81
N SER A 13 -11.37 0.54 -15.90
CA SER A 13 -12.32 -0.56 -16.04
C SER A 13 -11.63 -1.83 -16.51
N ARG A 14 -12.02 -2.97 -15.92
CA ARG A 14 -11.55 -4.31 -16.27
C ARG A 14 -12.70 -5.29 -16.24
N GLU A 15 -12.66 -6.26 -17.15
CA GLU A 15 -13.55 -7.40 -17.17
C GLU A 15 -12.83 -8.64 -16.63
N ASP A 16 -13.52 -9.42 -15.80
CA ASP A 16 -13.00 -10.61 -15.15
C ASP A 16 -14.11 -11.65 -14.96
N GLU A 17 -14.01 -12.78 -15.65
CA GLU A 17 -14.96 -13.91 -15.58
C GLU A 17 -16.45 -13.54 -15.59
N GLY A 18 -16.84 -12.64 -16.49
CA GLY A 18 -18.24 -12.23 -16.64
C GLY A 18 -18.67 -11.14 -15.66
N TYR A 19 -17.74 -10.49 -14.97
CA TYR A 19 -17.97 -9.27 -14.22
C TYR A 19 -17.13 -8.13 -14.77
N VAL A 20 -17.66 -6.91 -14.70
CA VAL A 20 -16.94 -5.68 -15.00
C VAL A 20 -16.77 -4.91 -13.70
N ILE A 21 -15.52 -4.61 -13.37
CA ILE A 21 -15.17 -3.74 -12.26
C ILE A 21 -14.69 -2.39 -12.79
N THR A 22 -15.18 -1.31 -12.21
CA THR A 22 -14.82 0.05 -12.56
C THR A 22 -14.46 0.81 -11.30
N ALA A 23 -13.25 1.36 -11.25
CA ALA A 23 -12.76 2.18 -10.16
C ALA A 23 -12.67 3.65 -10.62
N ARG A 24 -13.10 4.58 -9.76
CA ARG A 24 -13.14 6.01 -10.04
C ARG A 24 -12.45 6.82 -8.95
N TRP A 25 -11.66 7.78 -9.39
CA TRP A 25 -11.05 8.81 -8.55
C TRP A 25 -11.55 10.18 -9.01
N HIS A 26 -12.09 10.96 -8.10
CA HIS A 26 -12.29 12.39 -8.27
C HIS A 26 -10.95 13.05 -7.99
N ASN A 27 -10.44 13.85 -8.94
CA ASN A 27 -9.23 14.61 -8.70
C ASN A 27 -9.56 15.66 -7.64
N ASP A 28 -9.25 15.38 -6.38
CA ASP A 28 -9.20 16.42 -5.37
C ASP A 28 -7.82 17.11 -5.42
N ASP A 29 -7.85 18.41 -5.24
CA ASP A 29 -6.80 19.37 -5.58
C ASP A 29 -5.40 18.98 -5.05
N GLY A 30 -4.58 18.37 -5.91
CA GLY A 30 -3.12 18.40 -5.78
C GLY A 30 -2.49 17.62 -4.63
N SER A 31 -3.18 16.66 -4.00
CA SER A 31 -2.51 15.74 -3.08
C SER A 31 -1.68 14.73 -3.89
N HIS A 32 -0.39 14.64 -3.62
CA HIS A 32 0.49 13.56 -4.10
C HIS A 32 0.33 12.29 -3.25
N GLU A 33 -0.78 12.16 -2.54
CA GLU A 33 -1.04 11.08 -1.60
C GLU A 33 -1.68 9.91 -2.35
N ILE A 34 -1.12 8.72 -2.21
CA ILE A 34 -1.67 7.51 -2.83
C ILE A 34 -3.02 7.22 -2.16
N SER A 35 -4.10 7.40 -2.92
CA SER A 35 -5.46 7.21 -2.42
C SER A 35 -6.19 6.08 -3.14
N GLY A 36 -7.09 5.42 -2.42
CA GLY A 36 -8.01 4.46 -3.03
C GLY A 36 -9.04 5.18 -3.92
N PRO A 37 -9.76 4.43 -4.79
CA PRO A 37 -10.87 5.01 -5.54
C PRO A 37 -11.98 5.46 -4.60
N ASP A 38 -12.64 6.57 -4.94
CA ASP A 38 -13.83 7.04 -4.22
C ASP A 38 -15.03 6.12 -4.47
N GLU A 39 -15.07 5.51 -5.66
CA GLU A 39 -16.15 4.63 -6.07
C GLU A 39 -15.60 3.38 -6.77
N VAL A 40 -16.11 2.21 -6.36
CA VAL A 40 -15.90 0.94 -7.05
C VAL A 40 -17.26 0.38 -7.46
N ILE A 41 -17.49 0.29 -8.77
CA ILE A 41 -18.70 -0.26 -9.36
C ILE A 41 -18.40 -1.67 -9.85
N ILE A 42 -19.21 -2.62 -9.39
CA ILE A 42 -19.15 -4.01 -9.83
C ILE A 42 -20.44 -4.33 -10.57
N ARG A 43 -20.33 -4.79 -11.82
CA ARG A 43 -21.46 -5.16 -12.67
C ARG A 43 -21.25 -6.55 -13.24
N LEU A 44 -22.35 -7.21 -13.58
CA LEU A 44 -22.31 -8.37 -14.48
C LEU A 44 -22.00 -7.87 -15.89
N ALA A 45 -21.09 -8.53 -16.59
CA ALA A 45 -20.82 -8.26 -17.98
C ALA A 45 -22.06 -8.59 -18.83
N ASP A 46 -22.26 -7.85 -19.92
CA ASP A 46 -23.40 -8.09 -20.82
C ASP A 46 -23.38 -9.51 -21.40
N GLY A 47 -22.18 -10.09 -21.58
CA GLY A 47 -21.95 -11.47 -22.02
C GLY A 47 -21.85 -12.53 -20.92
N ALA A 48 -22.15 -12.19 -19.66
CA ALA A 48 -21.97 -13.12 -18.53
C ALA A 48 -22.73 -14.44 -18.73
N ALA A 49 -22.09 -15.55 -18.38
CA ALA A 49 -22.69 -16.87 -18.46
C ALA A 49 -23.97 -16.97 -17.59
N PRO A 50 -24.96 -17.80 -17.95
CA PRO A 50 -26.22 -17.92 -17.20
C PRO A 50 -26.03 -18.20 -15.70
N GLU A 51 -25.03 -19.02 -15.35
CA GLU A 51 -24.69 -19.37 -13.97
C GLU A 51 -24.20 -18.14 -13.20
N VAL A 52 -23.35 -17.33 -13.84
CA VAL A 52 -22.82 -16.08 -13.28
C VAL A 52 -23.96 -15.06 -13.06
N ARG A 53 -24.89 -14.96 -14.01
CA ARG A 53 -26.08 -14.10 -13.86
C ARG A 53 -27.02 -14.57 -12.75
N GLN A 54 -27.13 -15.89 -12.55
CA GLN A 54 -27.95 -16.47 -11.51
C GLN A 54 -27.35 -16.24 -10.11
N TRP A 55 -26.05 -16.42 -9.96
CA TRP A 55 -25.37 -16.28 -8.67
C TRP A 55 -25.07 -14.82 -8.31
N GLY A 56 -24.92 -13.96 -9.31
CA GLY A 56 -24.63 -12.54 -9.11
C GLY A 56 -23.30 -12.33 -8.38
N VAL A 57 -23.14 -11.18 -7.72
CA VAL A 57 -21.91 -10.84 -6.99
C VAL A 57 -21.87 -11.59 -5.66
N THR A 58 -20.92 -12.54 -5.54
CA THR A 58 -20.70 -13.32 -4.31
C THR A 58 -19.51 -12.80 -3.52
N SER A 59 -19.34 -13.25 -2.27
CA SER A 59 -18.18 -12.90 -1.45
C SER A 59 -16.84 -13.35 -2.07
N ALA A 60 -16.83 -14.50 -2.75
CA ALA A 60 -15.64 -14.97 -3.47
C ALA A 60 -15.25 -14.03 -4.62
N VAL A 61 -16.25 -13.50 -5.33
CA VAL A 61 -16.07 -12.50 -6.40
C VAL A 61 -15.52 -11.19 -5.81
N LEU A 62 -16.08 -10.72 -4.69
CA LEU A 62 -15.57 -9.53 -4.00
C LEU A 62 -14.11 -9.67 -3.58
N HIS A 63 -13.73 -10.81 -2.99
CA HIS A 63 -12.33 -11.06 -2.58
C HIS A 63 -11.36 -11.06 -3.76
N ARG A 64 -11.78 -11.65 -4.89
CA ARG A 64 -10.99 -11.67 -6.12
C ARG A 64 -10.82 -10.27 -6.70
N MET A 65 -11.92 -9.52 -6.75
CA MET A 65 -11.94 -8.14 -7.27
C MET A 65 -11.10 -7.18 -6.45
N GLY A 66 -10.95 -7.40 -5.14
CA GLY A 66 -10.06 -6.59 -4.30
C GLY A 66 -8.65 -6.46 -4.89
N ARG A 67 -8.08 -7.57 -5.38
CA ARG A 67 -6.76 -7.55 -6.03
C ARG A 67 -6.75 -6.73 -7.32
N GLN A 68 -7.84 -6.76 -8.10
CA GLN A 68 -7.92 -5.97 -9.32
C GLN A 68 -8.04 -4.48 -9.03
N VAL A 69 -8.78 -4.10 -7.99
CA VAL A 69 -8.84 -2.70 -7.53
C VAL A 69 -7.46 -2.23 -7.09
N ASP A 70 -6.73 -3.06 -6.34
CA ASP A 70 -5.36 -2.76 -5.93
C ASP A 70 -4.45 -2.50 -7.16
N ASP A 71 -4.53 -3.34 -8.19
CA ASP A 71 -3.78 -3.14 -9.42
C ASP A 71 -4.20 -1.87 -10.18
N MET A 72 -5.50 -1.52 -10.17
CA MET A 72 -6.00 -0.27 -10.75
C MET A 72 -5.53 0.96 -9.96
N VAL A 73 -5.45 0.89 -8.62
CA VAL A 73 -4.88 1.97 -7.79
C VAL A 73 -3.43 2.21 -8.19
N ALA A 74 -2.65 1.15 -8.36
CA ALA A 74 -1.27 1.27 -8.80
C ALA A 74 -1.17 1.91 -10.19
N GLU A 75 -1.99 1.47 -11.15
CA GLU A 75 -2.04 2.05 -12.50
C GLU A 75 -2.43 3.53 -12.48
N ALA A 76 -3.45 3.91 -11.69
CA ALA A 76 -3.90 5.30 -11.56
C ALA A 76 -2.83 6.24 -10.99
N HIS A 77 -1.92 5.71 -10.16
CA HIS A 77 -0.83 6.47 -9.54
C HIS A 77 0.53 6.25 -10.25
N GLU A 78 0.53 5.68 -11.46
CA GLU A 78 1.75 5.34 -12.22
C GLU A 78 2.76 4.49 -11.43
N MET A 79 2.26 3.70 -10.48
CA MET A 79 3.05 2.80 -9.66
C MET A 79 3.08 1.39 -10.26
N PRO A 80 4.12 0.60 -9.96
CA PRO A 80 4.05 -0.85 -10.16
C PRO A 80 2.86 -1.42 -9.38
N SER A 81 2.21 -2.45 -9.93
CA SER A 81 1.05 -3.12 -9.31
C SER A 81 1.19 -3.31 -7.80
N VAL A 82 0.12 -3.32 -6.99
CA VAL A 82 0.25 -3.36 -5.52
C VAL A 82 1.09 -4.55 -5.04
N GLY A 83 1.03 -5.70 -5.72
CA GLY A 83 1.95 -6.82 -5.46
C GLY A 83 3.42 -6.47 -5.75
N ALA A 84 3.70 -5.80 -6.87
CA ALA A 84 5.04 -5.30 -7.19
C ALA A 84 5.49 -4.16 -6.25
N TYR A 85 4.58 -3.29 -5.82
CA TYR A 85 4.84 -2.24 -4.84
C TYR A 85 5.18 -2.83 -3.47
N GLN A 86 4.41 -3.81 -2.98
CA GLN A 86 4.72 -4.52 -1.74
C GLN A 86 6.09 -5.21 -1.81
N VAL A 87 6.43 -5.81 -2.94
CA VAL A 87 7.77 -6.39 -3.16
C VAL A 87 8.85 -5.32 -3.18
N MET A 88 8.61 -4.18 -3.83
CA MET A 88 9.54 -3.05 -3.90
C MET A 88 9.79 -2.44 -2.51
N VAL A 89 8.72 -2.12 -1.78
CA VAL A 89 8.77 -1.54 -0.43
C VAL A 89 9.45 -2.51 0.53
N ARG A 90 9.15 -3.80 0.45
CA ARG A 90 9.84 -4.82 1.24
C ARG A 90 11.34 -4.83 0.95
N ARG A 91 11.76 -4.85 -0.32
CA ARG A 91 13.18 -4.81 -0.71
C ARG A 91 13.86 -3.53 -0.25
N TYR A 92 13.16 -2.40 -0.32
CA TYR A 92 13.65 -1.13 0.20
C TYR A 92 13.92 -1.21 1.71
N ILE A 93 12.97 -1.69 2.49
CA ILE A 93 13.08 -1.85 3.94
C ILE A 93 14.21 -2.83 4.29
N GLU A 94 14.25 -4.01 3.66
CA GLU A 94 15.31 -4.99 3.87
C GLU A 94 16.70 -4.42 3.55
N GLY A 95 16.84 -3.69 2.44
CA GLY A 95 18.09 -3.02 2.06
C GLY A 95 18.49 -1.93 3.04
N ARG A 96 17.54 -1.12 3.50
CA ARG A 96 17.81 -0.04 4.46
C ARG A 96 18.26 -0.58 5.81
N LEU A 97 17.59 -1.62 6.33
CA LEU A 97 17.99 -2.31 7.55
C LEU A 97 19.38 -2.94 7.42
N ALA A 98 19.70 -3.54 6.27
CA ALA A 98 21.02 -4.12 6.02
C ALA A 98 22.14 -3.05 6.02
N GLU A 99 21.90 -1.90 5.38
CA GLU A 99 22.85 -0.78 5.38
C GLU A 99 23.07 -0.20 6.79
N LEU A 100 22.00 -0.05 7.58
CA LEU A 100 22.09 0.42 8.96
C LEU A 100 22.84 -0.58 9.86
N ALA A 101 22.53 -1.87 9.74
CA ALA A 101 23.24 -2.92 10.46
C ALA A 101 24.73 -2.96 10.09
N LYS A 102 25.06 -2.75 8.80
CA LYS A 102 26.45 -2.67 8.33
C LYS A 102 27.17 -1.43 8.88
N ALA A 103 26.49 -0.28 8.93
CA ALA A 103 27.04 0.95 9.49
C ALA A 103 27.33 0.84 10.99
N ARG A 104 26.47 0.13 11.73
CA ARG A 104 26.66 -0.13 13.16
C ARG A 104 27.79 -1.14 13.44
N GLY A 105 27.99 -2.12 12.55
CA GLY A 105 28.89 -3.25 12.80
C GLY A 105 28.20 -4.38 13.56
N THR A 106 28.94 -5.47 13.83
CA THR A 106 28.42 -6.76 14.35
C THR A 106 27.93 -6.76 15.80
N THR A 107 27.45 -5.64 16.33
CA THR A 107 26.75 -5.60 17.62
C THR A 107 25.26 -5.84 17.43
N ALA A 108 24.73 -6.81 18.19
CA ALA A 108 23.30 -7.17 18.17
C ALA A 108 22.42 -6.06 18.76
N ASP A 109 22.97 -5.25 19.66
CA ASP A 109 22.32 -4.07 20.20
C ASP A 109 22.14 -3.01 19.12
N GLY A 110 20.93 -2.44 19.00
CA GLY A 110 20.65 -1.34 18.06
C GLY A 110 19.76 -1.70 16.87
N PHE A 111 19.29 -2.96 16.78
CA PHE A 111 18.27 -3.31 15.79
C PHE A 111 16.96 -2.52 16.00
N GLU A 112 16.60 -2.21 17.25
CA GLU A 112 15.45 -1.37 17.58
C GLU A 112 15.62 0.05 17.03
N ILE A 113 16.83 0.59 17.10
CA ILE A 113 17.17 1.92 16.55
C ILE A 113 17.09 1.90 15.02
N ASP A 114 17.54 0.83 14.36
CA ASP A 114 17.39 0.69 12.91
C ASP A 114 15.93 0.65 12.49
N LEU A 115 15.09 -0.08 13.24
CA LEU A 115 13.65 -0.14 13.00
C LEU A 115 13.01 1.24 13.18
N LEU A 116 13.43 1.99 14.19
CA LEU A 116 12.94 3.36 14.41
C LEU A 116 13.32 4.29 13.26
N ALA A 117 14.57 4.26 12.80
CA ALA A 117 15.03 5.07 11.68
C ALA A 117 14.28 4.75 10.38
N VAL A 118 13.96 3.47 10.12
CA VAL A 118 13.14 3.08 8.96
C VAL A 118 11.69 3.51 9.14
N PHE A 119 11.12 3.37 10.34
CA PHE A 119 9.76 3.82 10.64
C PHE A 119 9.61 5.33 10.40
N GLU A 120 10.57 6.14 10.86
CA GLU A 120 10.56 7.58 10.69
C GLU A 120 10.75 8.01 9.23
N ASP A 121 11.61 7.31 8.47
CA ASP A 121 11.75 7.56 7.02
C ASP A 121 10.45 7.23 6.27
N LEU A 122 9.77 6.12 6.59
CA LEU A 122 8.47 5.79 6.00
C LEU A 122 7.39 6.82 6.37
N ALA A 123 7.34 7.25 7.63
CA ALA A 123 6.40 8.28 8.09
C ALA A 123 6.68 9.64 7.44
N GLY A 124 7.95 10.04 7.33
CA GLY A 124 8.38 11.29 6.71
C GLY A 124 8.12 11.36 5.20
N ARG A 125 8.01 10.20 4.54
CA ARG A 125 7.61 10.07 3.12
C ARG A 125 6.10 10.07 2.91
N GLY A 126 5.30 10.17 3.98
CA GLY A 126 3.84 10.22 3.89
C GLY A 126 3.18 8.86 3.67
N HIS A 127 3.81 7.74 4.07
CA HIS A 127 3.10 6.45 4.06
C HIS A 127 1.92 6.47 5.05
N ALA A 128 0.73 6.13 4.58
CA ALA A 128 -0.50 6.13 5.39
C ALA A 128 -0.48 5.13 6.57
N ASP A 129 0.25 4.01 6.42
CA ASP A 129 0.44 3.02 7.50
C ASP A 129 1.90 2.53 7.56
N PRO A 130 2.82 3.31 8.16
CA PRO A 130 4.23 2.93 8.28
C PRO A 130 4.42 1.66 9.12
N LEU A 131 3.63 1.50 10.18
CA LEU A 131 3.70 0.35 11.08
C LEU A 131 3.22 -0.94 10.40
N GLY A 132 2.11 -0.88 9.67
CA GLY A 132 1.63 -2.02 8.88
C GLY A 132 2.61 -2.42 7.79
N THR A 133 3.21 -1.43 7.13
CA THR A 133 4.24 -1.64 6.11
C THR A 133 5.47 -2.37 6.69
N LEU A 134 5.94 -1.94 7.86
CA LEU A 134 7.02 -2.61 8.60
C LEU A 134 6.64 -4.03 9.03
N ALA A 135 5.41 -4.26 9.49
CA ALA A 135 4.92 -5.59 9.87
C ALA A 135 4.96 -6.56 8.69
N THR A 136 4.46 -6.14 7.53
CA THR A 136 4.50 -6.94 6.30
C THR A 136 5.93 -7.22 5.84
N ALA A 137 6.83 -6.23 5.90
CA ALA A 137 8.20 -6.38 5.43
C ALA A 137 9.05 -7.28 6.35
N THR A 138 8.86 -7.17 7.66
CA THR A 138 9.66 -7.91 8.67
C THR A 138 9.05 -9.24 9.07
N GLY A 139 7.79 -9.50 8.71
CA GLY A 139 7.03 -10.68 9.14
C GLY A 139 6.69 -10.70 10.64
N ARG A 140 6.81 -9.55 11.31
CA ARG A 140 6.52 -9.40 12.75
C ARG A 140 5.10 -8.92 12.99
N SER A 141 4.58 -9.17 14.19
CA SER A 141 3.29 -8.59 14.57
C SER A 141 3.43 -7.09 14.82
N ARG A 142 2.33 -6.34 14.65
CA ARG A 142 2.29 -4.91 14.95
C ARG A 142 2.62 -4.63 16.42
N ALA A 143 2.15 -5.48 17.33
CA ALA A 143 2.41 -5.36 18.76
C ALA A 143 3.90 -5.54 19.10
N ASP A 144 4.59 -6.49 18.46
CA ASP A 144 6.04 -6.67 18.65
C ASP A 144 6.82 -5.46 18.14
N LEU A 145 6.42 -4.91 16.99
CA LEU A 145 7.04 -3.72 16.41
C LEU A 145 6.80 -2.49 17.27
N ASP A 146 5.59 -2.26 17.77
CA ASP A 146 5.30 -1.16 18.69
C ASP A 146 6.15 -1.24 19.96
N HIS A 147 6.34 -2.44 20.50
CA HIS A 147 7.22 -2.64 21.64
C HIS A 147 8.67 -2.27 21.32
N LEU A 148 9.21 -2.75 20.20
CA LEU A 148 10.60 -2.46 19.78
C LEU A 148 10.81 -0.97 19.50
N LEU A 149 9.86 -0.31 18.83
CA LEU A 149 9.90 1.13 18.59
C LEU A 149 9.82 1.93 19.90
N GLY A 150 9.06 1.45 20.89
CA GLY A 150 9.03 2.02 22.23
C GLY A 150 10.39 1.94 22.93
N VAL A 151 11.06 0.78 22.87
CA VAL A 151 12.41 0.59 23.41
C VAL A 151 13.42 1.49 22.70
N ALA A 152 13.33 1.62 21.38
CA ALA A 152 14.21 2.49 20.60
C ALA A 152 14.10 3.96 21.02
N ARG A 153 12.87 4.49 21.12
CA ARG A 153 12.61 5.88 21.54
C ARG A 153 13.14 6.17 22.94
N GLN A 154 12.93 5.24 23.88
CA GLN A 154 13.44 5.39 25.25
C GLN A 154 14.98 5.44 25.31
N ARG A 155 15.66 4.72 24.40
CA ARG A 155 17.13 4.74 24.32
C ARG A 155 17.64 6.02 23.67
N ASP A 156 16.98 6.49 22.60
CA ASP A 156 17.33 7.73 21.93
C ASP A 156 17.18 8.95 22.86
N ASP A 157 16.10 8.98 23.66
CA ASP A 157 15.89 9.98 24.71
C ASP A 157 16.98 9.95 25.81
N HIS A 158 17.63 8.81 26.03
CA HIS A 158 18.66 8.63 27.06
C HIS A 158 20.06 8.99 26.55
N ASP A 159 20.35 8.77 25.27
CA ASP A 159 21.63 9.09 24.63
C ASP A 159 21.69 10.55 24.11
N GLY A 160 20.54 11.23 23.98
CA GLY A 160 20.42 12.64 23.59
C GLY A 160 20.55 13.68 24.72
N ALA A 161 20.80 13.25 25.96
CA ALA A 161 20.96 14.09 27.17
C ALA A 161 22.41 14.21 27.63
#